data_AF-A0A7X5VFH9-F1
#
_entry.id   AF-A0A7X5VFH9-F1
#
_cell.length_a   1.000
_cell.length_b   1.000
_cell.length_c   1.000
_cell.angle_alpha   90.00
_cell.angle_beta   90.00
_cell.angle_gamma   90.00
#
_symmetry.space_group_name_H-M   'P 1'
#
loop_
_entity.id
_entity.type
_entity.pdbx_description
1 polymer ?
#
loop_
_entity_poly.entity_id
_entity_poly.type
_entity_poly.pdbx_seq_one_letter_code
_entity_poly.pdbx_strand_id
1 'polypeptide(L)'
;MKPSDLVKGLVVAATTCALVYGGGAQAAGTAEQKENAAPDKPTMFVDNDPNGSTSERYRIRDYLVNLINGAEKDSVITIASYRFDDYEIAKALIAKIKTHRVTVKIIVDAEHRATKPYRDVKYAADESRLSWITYCTPGTSGGANKRTSCIGDHIMHNKFYLFSKTRGQSNVVVQTSSNLSEHSGPKMWNTAFTAMGNDGEWLYNKYQEYFFDLNTEEKRKDQYQHFIDEHGPVSNAKYKLYVSPRPESSSNVTFANILKSVKCDGNSTGGTNDKEHRTIVRVAAAQIAKGGGAAVAAQLWRLDNEGCYVDVVGTDVSQAKDGPLRGGLLRAPTGKFHGPEVREFSTNQCGTHEKNILIDGNYAGKPDQKVVFTGSHNLNRKSPWHNDDVILRIIDADVHEKFKDHFFKIRAAAAVTWQTSKYETTDPDDFKFNC
;
A
#
# COMPACT_ATOMS: atom_id res chain seq x y z
N MET A 1 19.49 -33.19 40.11
CA MET A 1 20.75 -33.13 40.88
C MET A 1 21.86 -32.72 39.92
N LYS A 2 22.54 -31.59 40.22
CA LYS A 2 23.85 -31.23 39.62
C LYS A 2 24.96 -31.97 40.38
N PRO A 3 26.14 -32.21 39.78
CA PRO A 3 27.36 -31.39 40.08
C PRO A 3 28.24 -31.16 38.81
N SER A 4 28.78 -29.99 38.47
CA SER A 4 29.77 -29.05 39.08
C SER A 4 31.25 -29.33 38.72
N ASP A 5 31.79 -28.44 37.87
CA ASP A 5 33.07 -27.70 37.90
C ASP A 5 34.48 -28.34 37.89
N LEU A 6 35.36 -27.54 37.23
CA LEU A 6 36.82 -27.33 37.36
C LEU A 6 37.78 -28.26 36.61
N VAL A 7 38.61 -27.67 35.73
CA VAL A 7 40.06 -27.44 35.97
C VAL A 7 40.57 -26.27 35.09
N LYS A 8 41.37 -25.42 35.73
CA LYS A 8 42.11 -24.24 35.22
C LYS A 8 43.37 -24.64 34.45
N GLY A 9 43.76 -23.86 33.45
CA GLY A 9 45.09 -23.91 32.85
C GLY A 9 45.56 -22.50 32.46
N LEU A 10 46.53 -21.98 33.19
CA LEU A 10 47.12 -20.65 33.12
C LEU A 10 48.36 -20.70 32.22
N VAL A 11 48.49 -19.83 31.21
CA VAL A 11 49.79 -19.46 30.63
C VAL A 11 49.81 -17.95 30.42
N VAL A 12 50.63 -17.28 31.22
CA VAL A 12 51.04 -15.89 31.05
C VAL A 12 52.39 -15.92 30.34
N ALA A 13 52.50 -15.22 29.21
CA ALA A 13 53.77 -14.69 28.74
C ALA A 13 53.48 -13.31 28.12
N ALA A 14 53.91 -12.29 28.85
CA ALA A 14 53.83 -10.89 28.49
C ALA A 14 54.96 -10.54 27.52
N THR A 15 54.65 -9.77 26.48
CA THR A 15 55.65 -8.93 25.81
C THR A 15 55.05 -7.55 25.62
N THR A 16 55.49 -6.63 26.48
CA THR A 16 55.28 -5.20 26.40
C THR A 16 56.19 -4.60 25.33
N CYS A 17 55.61 -3.95 24.32
CA CYS A 17 56.26 -2.90 23.56
C CYS A 17 55.33 -1.70 23.53
N ALA A 18 55.75 -0.62 24.19
CA ALA A 18 55.07 0.66 24.19
C ALA A 18 55.43 1.44 22.92
N LEU A 19 54.43 1.97 22.23
CA LEU A 19 54.54 3.13 21.35
C LEU A 19 53.32 4.03 21.65
N VAL A 20 53.61 5.29 21.97
CA VAL A 20 52.65 6.32 22.36
C VAL A 20 52.37 7.21 21.15
N TYR A 21 51.15 7.77 21.13
CA TYR A 21 50.62 8.92 20.37
C TYR A 21 49.90 8.65 19.05
N GLY A 22 48.61 9.03 19.04
CA GLY A 22 47.83 9.31 17.84
C GLY A 22 46.33 9.20 18.12
N GLY A 23 45.62 10.32 18.19
CA GLY A 23 44.23 10.37 18.60
C GLY A 23 43.26 9.72 17.61
N GLY A 24 42.05 9.43 18.11
CA GLY A 24 40.97 8.91 17.29
C GLY A 24 39.98 8.11 18.10
N ALA A 25 39.28 8.74 19.05
CA ALA A 25 38.00 8.21 19.51
C ALA A 25 37.03 8.26 18.32
N GLN A 26 37.01 7.19 17.53
CA GLN A 26 36.01 7.01 16.48
C GLN A 26 34.69 6.70 17.17
N ALA A 27 33.82 7.72 17.19
CA ALA A 27 32.42 7.59 17.56
C ALA A 27 31.73 6.59 16.62
N ALA A 28 31.67 5.33 17.04
CA ALA A 28 30.73 4.35 16.52
C ALA A 28 29.35 4.68 17.08
N GLY A 29 28.64 5.60 16.43
CA GLY A 29 27.35 6.06 16.93
C GLY A 29 26.66 7.08 16.03
N THR A 30 26.50 6.78 14.73
CA THR A 30 25.62 7.56 13.83
C THR A 30 25.03 6.79 12.64
N ALA A 31 25.42 5.53 12.40
CA ALA A 31 24.95 4.78 11.22
C ALA A 31 23.53 4.23 11.36
N GLU A 32 23.15 3.76 12.56
CA GLU A 32 21.87 3.07 12.79
C GLU A 32 20.66 4.02 12.80
N GLN A 33 20.85 5.30 13.14
CA GLN A 33 19.78 6.31 13.14
C GLN A 33 19.32 6.78 11.74
N LYS A 34 20.10 6.51 10.67
CA LYS A 34 19.74 6.95 9.31
C LYS A 34 18.80 5.99 8.57
N GLU A 35 18.76 4.72 8.93
CA GLU A 35 18.01 3.70 8.16
C GLU A 35 16.48 3.85 8.31
N ASN A 36 16.05 4.34 9.47
CA ASN A 36 14.63 4.48 9.84
C ASN A 36 14.03 5.86 9.53
N ALA A 37 14.84 6.81 9.05
CA ALA A 37 14.35 8.11 8.62
C ALA A 37 13.60 8.03 7.28
N ALA A 38 12.67 8.97 7.06
CA ALA A 38 12.04 9.10 5.77
C ALA A 38 13.04 9.59 4.71
N PRO A 39 13.03 9.01 3.50
CA PRO A 39 13.90 9.47 2.42
C PRO A 39 13.67 10.94 2.07
N ASP A 40 14.75 11.68 1.79
CA ASP A 40 14.66 13.09 1.38
C ASP A 40 14.38 13.28 -0.11
N LYS A 41 14.65 12.26 -0.92
CA LYS A 41 14.50 12.25 -2.38
C LYS A 41 13.52 11.16 -2.80
N PRO A 42 12.87 11.30 -3.97
CA PRO A 42 12.05 10.25 -4.54
C PRO A 42 12.77 8.90 -4.52
N THR A 43 12.14 7.90 -3.92
CA THR A 43 12.62 6.52 -3.90
C THR A 43 11.48 5.57 -4.23
N MET A 44 11.81 4.47 -4.91
CA MET A 44 10.81 3.56 -5.49
C MET A 44 9.83 2.99 -4.45
N PHE A 45 10.30 2.73 -3.23
CA PHE A 45 9.51 2.09 -2.19
C PHE A 45 9.78 2.72 -0.82
N VAL A 46 8.70 3.03 -0.11
CA VAL A 46 8.72 3.45 1.30
C VAL A 46 7.64 2.70 2.06
N ASP A 47 8.00 2.08 3.18
CA ASP A 47 7.08 1.49 4.15
C ASP A 47 7.11 2.26 5.47
N ASN A 48 6.08 2.03 6.30
CA ASN A 48 6.09 2.38 7.72
C ASN A 48 6.05 1.11 8.59
N ASP A 49 6.46 1.25 9.85
CA ASP A 49 6.28 0.22 10.87
C ASP A 49 5.40 0.79 11.99
N PRO A 50 4.15 0.33 12.16
CA PRO A 50 3.25 0.84 13.20
C PRO A 50 3.68 0.45 14.62
N ASN A 51 4.51 -0.58 14.77
CA ASN A 51 5.04 -1.05 16.06
C ASN A 51 6.40 -0.40 16.39
N GLY A 52 6.98 0.35 15.45
CA GLY A 52 8.27 1.02 15.61
C GLY A 52 8.21 2.36 16.35
N SER A 53 9.33 3.07 16.29
CA SER A 53 9.48 4.44 16.75
C SER A 53 8.53 5.42 16.05
N THR A 54 8.40 6.64 16.57
CA THR A 54 7.58 7.69 15.92
C THR A 54 8.02 7.97 14.47
N SER A 55 9.33 7.98 14.18
CA SER A 55 9.82 8.18 12.81
C SER A 55 9.45 7.02 11.89
N GLU A 56 9.48 5.78 12.38
CA GLU A 56 9.07 4.61 11.59
C GLU A 56 7.58 4.61 11.31
N ARG A 57 6.76 4.98 12.31
CA ARG A 57 5.31 5.10 12.18
C ARG A 57 4.90 6.16 11.15
N TYR A 58 5.53 7.34 11.19
CA TYR A 58 5.23 8.46 10.30
C TYR A 58 6.08 8.48 9.02
N ARG A 59 6.87 7.44 8.74
CA ARG A 59 7.86 7.44 7.65
C ARG A 59 7.29 7.80 6.27
N ILE A 60 6.09 7.33 5.93
CA ILE A 60 5.42 7.69 4.68
C ILE A 60 4.95 9.15 4.68
N ARG A 61 4.40 9.65 5.79
CA ARG A 61 4.01 11.07 5.93
C ARG A 61 5.22 11.97 5.79
N ASP A 62 6.32 11.64 6.46
CA ASP A 62 7.55 12.42 6.41
C ASP A 62 8.19 12.38 5.03
N TYR A 63 8.09 11.24 4.32
CA TYR A 63 8.50 11.14 2.92
C TYR A 63 7.69 12.09 2.03
N LEU A 64 6.36 12.13 2.18
CA LEU A 64 5.51 13.07 1.45
C LEU A 64 5.85 14.52 1.78
N VAL A 65 6.06 14.86 3.05
CA VAL A 65 6.52 16.19 3.49
C VAL A 65 7.86 16.54 2.82
N ASN A 66 8.80 15.61 2.77
CA ASN A 66 10.10 15.80 2.12
C ASN A 66 10.00 16.08 0.62
N LEU A 67 9.07 15.41 -0.07
CA LEU A 67 8.78 15.66 -1.49
C LEU A 67 8.06 16.99 -1.71
N ILE A 68 7.10 17.36 -0.85
CA ILE A 68 6.43 18.67 -0.92
C ILE A 68 7.47 19.78 -0.71
N ASN A 69 8.29 19.67 0.34
CA ASN A 69 9.38 20.60 0.62
C ASN A 69 10.44 20.65 -0.49
N GLY A 70 10.57 19.57 -1.26
CA GLY A 70 11.45 19.47 -2.41
C GLY A 70 10.90 20.01 -3.72
N ALA A 71 9.61 20.36 -3.79
CA ALA A 71 8.99 20.87 -5.00
C ALA A 71 9.69 22.16 -5.45
N GLU A 72 10.02 22.19 -6.74
CA GLU A 72 10.82 23.25 -7.35
C GLU A 72 9.98 24.46 -7.75
N LYS A 73 10.63 25.61 -7.94
CA LYS A 73 9.93 26.83 -8.35
C LYS A 73 9.18 26.62 -9.66
N ASP A 74 7.96 27.17 -9.74
CA ASP A 74 7.06 27.10 -10.89
C ASP A 74 6.62 25.64 -11.26
N SER A 75 6.83 24.66 -10.37
CA SER A 75 6.33 23.29 -10.53
C SER A 75 4.88 23.14 -10.04
N VAL A 76 4.27 21.98 -10.35
CA VAL A 76 2.90 21.63 -9.94
C VAL A 76 2.92 20.43 -8.98
N ILE A 77 2.10 20.50 -7.94
CA ILE A 77 1.74 19.37 -7.07
C ILE A 77 0.25 19.08 -7.26
N THR A 78 -0.10 17.85 -7.60
CA THR A 78 -1.49 17.38 -7.72
C THR A 78 -1.74 16.27 -6.68
N ILE A 79 -2.84 16.35 -5.91
CA ILE A 79 -3.13 15.39 -4.84
C ILE A 79 -4.59 14.98 -4.86
N ALA A 80 -4.87 13.68 -4.85
CA ALA A 80 -6.17 13.15 -4.48
C ALA A 80 -6.04 12.37 -3.17
N SER A 81 -6.80 12.76 -2.14
CA SER A 81 -6.69 12.15 -0.81
C SER A 81 -8.05 11.92 -0.13
N TYR A 82 -8.31 10.68 0.28
CA TYR A 82 -9.50 10.31 1.04
C TYR A 82 -9.60 11.07 2.38
N ARG A 83 -8.50 11.13 3.13
CA ARG A 83 -8.41 11.87 4.39
C ARG A 83 -7.52 13.09 4.20
N PHE A 84 -7.82 14.18 4.90
CA PHE A 84 -7.00 15.39 4.86
C PHE A 84 -7.03 16.11 6.21
N ASP A 85 -6.41 15.50 7.22
CA ASP A 85 -6.35 15.98 8.60
C ASP A 85 -4.90 16.01 9.14
N ASP A 86 -3.88 15.79 8.30
CA ASP A 86 -2.48 15.85 8.69
C ASP A 86 -1.92 17.29 8.63
N TYR A 87 -1.51 17.81 9.80
CA TYR A 87 -1.02 19.18 9.94
C TYR A 87 0.35 19.42 9.29
N GLU A 88 1.24 18.43 9.28
CA GLU A 88 2.59 18.60 8.74
C GLU A 88 2.57 18.65 7.21
N ILE A 89 1.70 17.85 6.58
CA ILE A 89 1.41 17.96 5.15
C ILE A 89 0.83 19.33 4.81
N ALA A 90 -0.20 19.78 5.54
CA ALA A 90 -0.83 21.08 5.30
C ALA A 90 0.18 22.23 5.44
N LYS A 91 1.02 22.21 6.48
CA LYS A 91 2.07 23.20 6.71
C LYS A 91 3.08 23.24 5.56
N ALA A 92 3.53 22.08 5.08
CA ALA A 92 4.46 21.99 3.95
C ALA A 92 3.85 22.56 2.66
N LEU A 93 2.58 22.25 2.37
CA LEU A 93 1.85 22.76 1.21
C LEU A 93 1.68 24.29 1.28
N ILE A 94 1.22 24.81 2.42
CA ILE A 94 1.06 26.26 2.65
C ILE A 94 2.38 26.99 2.43
N ALA A 95 3.49 26.45 2.98
CA ALA A 95 4.80 27.03 2.77
C ALA A 95 5.14 27.12 1.28
N LYS A 96 4.92 26.05 0.51
CA LYS A 96 5.22 26.03 -0.93
C LYS A 96 4.36 26.96 -1.76
N ILE A 97 3.06 27.03 -1.46
CA ILE A 97 2.14 27.98 -2.08
C ILE A 97 2.63 29.42 -1.84
N LYS A 98 2.97 29.76 -0.60
CA LYS A 98 3.30 31.15 -0.21
C LYS A 98 4.68 31.62 -0.67
N THR A 99 5.66 30.73 -0.76
CA THR A 99 7.07 31.16 -0.85
C THR A 99 7.80 30.72 -2.12
N HIS A 100 7.27 29.75 -2.88
CA HIS A 100 8.03 29.12 -3.97
C HIS A 100 7.33 29.12 -5.34
N ARG A 101 6.19 29.82 -5.49
CA ARG A 101 5.39 29.82 -6.74
C ARG A 101 5.05 28.42 -7.25
N VAL A 102 4.90 27.47 -6.34
CA VAL A 102 4.43 26.11 -6.67
C VAL A 102 2.92 26.16 -6.80
N THR A 103 2.38 25.60 -7.89
CA THR A 103 0.94 25.42 -8.06
C THR A 103 0.49 24.15 -7.38
N VAL A 104 -0.41 24.23 -6.41
CA VAL A 104 -0.94 23.09 -5.67
C VAL A 104 -2.41 22.86 -6.05
N LYS A 105 -2.77 21.64 -6.48
CA LYS A 105 -4.12 21.22 -6.88
C LYS A 105 -4.54 20.01 -6.07
N ILE A 106 -5.64 20.12 -5.30
CA ILE A 106 -6.02 19.06 -4.37
C ILE A 106 -7.52 18.76 -4.46
N ILE A 107 -7.86 17.48 -4.56
CA ILE A 107 -9.22 16.96 -4.39
C ILE A 107 -9.26 16.08 -3.14
N VAL A 108 -10.20 16.35 -2.25
CA VAL A 108 -10.44 15.54 -1.04
C VAL A 108 -11.85 14.96 -1.00
N ASP A 109 -12.05 13.91 -0.20
CA ASP A 109 -13.39 13.41 0.09
C ASP A 109 -14.20 14.47 0.85
N ALA A 110 -15.51 14.56 0.56
CA ALA A 110 -16.39 15.56 1.13
C ALA A 110 -16.43 15.57 2.67
N GLU A 111 -16.19 14.43 3.34
CA GLU A 111 -16.14 14.34 4.81
C GLU A 111 -15.04 15.22 5.42
N HIS A 112 -13.99 15.54 4.65
CA HIS A 112 -12.81 16.26 5.14
C HIS A 112 -12.81 17.76 4.87
N ARG A 113 -13.87 18.28 4.24
CA ARG A 113 -14.01 19.71 3.92
C ARG A 113 -13.98 20.66 5.14
N ALA A 114 -14.22 20.12 6.33
CA ALA A 114 -14.29 20.88 7.58
C ALA A 114 -13.11 20.61 8.53
N THR A 115 -12.06 19.92 8.10
CA THR A 115 -10.86 19.78 8.94
C THR A 115 -10.08 21.11 8.97
N LYS A 116 -9.32 21.35 10.05
CA LYS A 116 -8.46 22.53 10.12
C LYS A 116 -7.36 22.52 9.04
N PRO A 117 -6.64 21.41 8.80
CA PRO A 117 -5.67 21.31 7.70
C PRO A 117 -6.26 21.68 6.33
N TYR A 118 -7.47 21.22 6.00
CA TYR A 118 -8.15 21.60 4.77
C TYR A 118 -8.36 23.12 4.68
N ARG A 119 -8.93 23.73 5.72
CA ARG A 119 -9.23 25.16 5.74
C ARG A 119 -7.98 26.02 5.64
N ASP A 120 -6.90 25.64 6.32
CA ASP A 120 -5.65 26.40 6.31
C ASP A 120 -4.99 26.38 4.92
N VAL A 121 -4.99 25.21 4.25
CA VAL A 121 -4.50 25.09 2.86
C VAL A 121 -5.41 25.88 1.91
N LYS A 122 -6.74 25.81 2.09
CA LYS A 122 -7.70 26.56 1.28
C LYS A 122 -7.45 28.06 1.38
N TYR A 123 -7.26 28.59 2.59
CA TYR A 123 -6.95 30.00 2.79
C TYR A 123 -5.68 30.43 2.05
N ALA A 124 -4.60 29.65 2.15
CA ALA A 124 -3.36 29.94 1.43
C ALA A 124 -3.50 29.82 -0.10
N ALA A 125 -4.29 28.87 -0.58
CA ALA A 125 -4.54 28.67 -2.00
C ALA A 125 -5.37 29.81 -2.61
N ASP A 126 -6.40 30.28 -1.90
CA ASP A 126 -7.24 31.41 -2.33
C ASP A 126 -6.42 32.71 -2.49
N GLU A 127 -5.37 32.90 -1.67
CA GLU A 127 -4.40 34.02 -1.80
C GLU A 127 -3.51 33.90 -3.07
N SER A 128 -3.20 32.68 -3.52
CA SER A 128 -2.26 32.42 -4.63
C SER A 128 -2.89 32.56 -6.02
N ARG A 129 -4.21 32.37 -6.16
CA ARG A 129 -4.99 32.32 -7.42
C ARG A 129 -4.62 31.23 -8.43
N LEU A 130 -3.42 30.63 -8.35
CA LEU A 130 -3.00 29.50 -9.18
C LEU A 130 -3.28 28.15 -8.50
N SER A 131 -3.12 28.12 -7.17
CA SER A 131 -3.37 26.93 -6.36
C SER A 131 -4.84 26.84 -5.98
N TRP A 132 -5.33 25.62 -5.79
CA TRP A 132 -6.68 25.36 -5.29
C TRP A 132 -6.75 24.04 -4.55
N ILE A 133 -7.72 23.97 -3.65
CA ILE A 133 -8.15 22.75 -3.00
C ILE A 133 -9.67 22.71 -3.02
N THR A 134 -10.23 21.59 -3.45
CA THR A 134 -11.67 21.34 -3.51
C THR A 134 -11.99 20.00 -2.84
N TYR A 135 -13.28 19.75 -2.64
CA TYR A 135 -13.78 18.47 -2.18
C TYR A 135 -14.84 17.95 -3.15
N CYS A 136 -15.01 16.64 -3.22
CA CYS A 136 -16.08 16.05 -4.02
C CYS A 136 -17.46 16.49 -3.50
N THR A 137 -18.31 17.01 -4.37
CA THR A 137 -19.66 17.47 -4.05
C THR A 137 -20.49 16.32 -3.47
N PRO A 138 -20.93 16.42 -2.20
CA PRO A 138 -21.70 15.35 -1.58
C PRO A 138 -23.08 15.23 -2.22
N GLY A 139 -23.51 14.00 -2.49
CA GLY A 139 -24.87 13.70 -2.89
C GLY A 139 -25.86 13.79 -1.71
N THR A 140 -27.16 13.66 -1.99
CA THR A 140 -28.18 13.56 -0.93
C THR A 140 -27.95 12.31 -0.10
N SER A 141 -27.58 12.46 1.19
CA SER A 141 -27.37 11.34 2.09
C SER A 141 -28.69 10.58 2.27
N GLY A 142 -28.70 9.29 1.89
CA GLY A 142 -29.85 8.40 2.06
C GLY A 142 -29.35 7.02 2.46
N GLY A 143 -29.67 6.60 3.70
CA GLY A 143 -29.21 5.33 4.29
C GLY A 143 -27.73 5.34 4.73
N ALA A 144 -27.14 4.16 4.90
CA ALA A 144 -25.75 3.98 5.35
C ALA A 144 -24.66 4.33 4.30
N ASN A 145 -25.03 4.98 3.19
CA ASN A 145 -24.12 5.30 2.09
C ASN A 145 -23.70 6.78 2.16
N LYS A 146 -22.42 7.04 2.43
CA LYS A 146 -21.87 8.39 2.67
C LYS A 146 -22.12 9.38 1.52
N ARG A 147 -22.01 8.92 0.27
CA ARG A 147 -22.19 9.72 -0.97
C ARG A 147 -21.25 10.93 -1.04
N THR A 148 -19.98 10.74 -0.69
CA THR A 148 -18.93 11.77 -0.64
C THR A 148 -17.87 11.61 -1.74
N SER A 149 -18.12 10.76 -2.73
CA SER A 149 -17.31 10.54 -3.93
C SER A 149 -17.52 11.60 -5.02
N CYS A 150 -16.50 11.78 -5.84
CA CYS A 150 -16.49 12.63 -7.03
C CYS A 150 -17.22 11.95 -8.20
N ILE A 151 -16.94 10.68 -8.51
CA ILE A 151 -17.53 9.98 -9.68
C ILE A 151 -18.51 8.89 -9.24
N GLY A 152 -18.12 8.09 -8.24
CA GLY A 152 -18.94 7.04 -7.66
C GLY A 152 -20.07 7.55 -6.77
N ASP A 153 -20.67 6.66 -5.98
CA ASP A 153 -21.79 6.95 -5.08
C ASP A 153 -21.55 6.59 -3.60
N HIS A 154 -20.30 6.32 -3.19
CA HIS A 154 -19.92 6.09 -1.79
C HIS A 154 -18.92 7.10 -1.23
N ILE A 155 -17.62 6.96 -1.54
CA ILE A 155 -16.52 7.79 -1.01
C ILE A 155 -15.45 8.01 -2.07
N MET A 156 -14.72 9.14 -2.00
CA MET A 156 -13.51 9.35 -2.79
C MET A 156 -12.34 8.73 -2.04
N HIS A 157 -11.94 7.52 -2.43
CA HIS A 157 -11.02 6.71 -1.66
C HIS A 157 -9.58 6.73 -2.20
N ASN A 158 -9.21 7.68 -3.05
CA ASN A 158 -7.82 7.76 -3.57
C ASN A 158 -6.81 8.27 -2.54
N LYS A 159 -5.53 7.91 -2.74
CA LYS A 159 -4.35 8.46 -2.04
C LYS A 159 -3.16 8.49 -3.00
N PHE A 160 -3.09 9.52 -3.82
CA PHE A 160 -1.95 9.70 -4.72
C PHE A 160 -1.47 11.15 -4.75
N TYR A 161 -0.17 11.30 -5.00
CA TYR A 161 0.54 12.57 -5.05
C TYR A 161 1.38 12.63 -6.30
N LEU A 162 1.21 13.68 -7.09
CA LEU A 162 1.94 13.91 -8.32
C LEU A 162 2.77 15.17 -8.16
N PHE A 163 4.05 15.10 -8.50
CA PHE A 163 4.94 16.25 -8.53
C PHE A 163 5.50 16.37 -9.94
N SER A 164 5.23 17.49 -10.61
CA SER A 164 5.82 17.73 -11.93
C SER A 164 7.35 17.83 -11.83
N LYS A 165 7.85 18.38 -10.70
CA LYS A 165 9.26 18.38 -10.34
C LYS A 165 9.47 18.47 -8.83
N THR A 166 10.28 17.59 -8.26
CA THR A 166 10.70 17.66 -6.85
C THR A 166 12.07 17.03 -6.65
N ARG A 167 12.93 17.66 -5.84
CA ARG A 167 14.27 17.15 -5.49
C ARG A 167 15.11 16.75 -6.72
N GLY A 168 15.00 17.51 -7.82
CA GLY A 168 15.73 17.23 -9.07
C GLY A 168 15.13 16.14 -9.95
N GLN A 169 13.99 15.54 -9.59
CA GLN A 169 13.28 14.53 -10.40
C GLN A 169 11.99 15.10 -10.96
N SER A 170 11.64 14.74 -12.19
CA SER A 170 10.36 15.05 -12.84
C SER A 170 9.39 13.87 -12.74
N ASN A 171 8.11 14.12 -13.08
CA ASN A 171 7.09 13.09 -13.28
C ASN A 171 6.96 12.12 -12.09
N VAL A 172 7.01 12.66 -10.88
CA VAL A 172 7.01 11.84 -9.66
C VAL A 172 5.57 11.50 -9.32
N VAL A 173 5.25 10.21 -9.28
CA VAL A 173 3.94 9.68 -8.87
C VAL A 173 4.15 8.85 -7.61
N VAL A 174 3.50 9.24 -6.52
CA VAL A 174 3.43 8.45 -5.30
C VAL A 174 2.02 7.88 -5.16
N GLN A 175 1.90 6.55 -5.23
CA GLN A 175 0.68 5.81 -4.88
C GLN A 175 0.90 5.16 -3.51
N THR A 176 0.03 5.45 -2.55
CA THR A 176 0.17 4.90 -1.19
C THR A 176 -1.12 4.28 -0.68
N SER A 177 -0.99 3.31 0.23
CA SER A 177 -2.09 2.81 1.05
C SER A 177 -2.39 3.70 2.26
N SER A 178 -1.43 4.55 2.67
CA SER A 178 -1.52 5.42 3.86
C SER A 178 -2.52 6.55 3.68
N ASN A 179 -3.45 6.66 4.63
CA ASN A 179 -4.26 7.88 4.78
C ASN A 179 -3.40 8.99 5.39
N LEU A 180 -3.65 10.25 5.01
CA LEU A 180 -3.29 11.39 5.84
C LEU A 180 -4.24 11.37 7.03
N SER A 181 -3.82 10.78 8.16
CA SER A 181 -4.60 10.65 9.40
C SER A 181 -3.71 10.26 10.56
N GLU A 182 -4.12 10.61 11.79
CA GLU A 182 -3.42 10.22 13.01
C GLU A 182 -3.63 8.75 13.41
N HIS A 183 -4.51 8.03 12.71
CA HIS A 183 -4.81 6.62 12.99
C HIS A 183 -4.23 5.69 11.93
N SER A 184 -4.94 5.47 10.82
CA SER A 184 -4.55 4.47 9.80
C SER A 184 -3.25 4.78 9.05
N GLY A 185 -2.74 6.00 9.11
CA GLY A 185 -1.40 6.33 8.61
C GLY A 185 -0.31 5.76 9.51
N PRO A 186 -0.16 6.25 10.74
CA PRO A 186 0.93 5.85 11.64
C PRO A 186 0.68 4.57 12.44
N LYS A 187 -0.57 4.13 12.62
CA LYS A 187 -0.94 2.98 13.49
C LYS A 187 -1.33 1.73 12.71
N MET A 188 -1.06 1.68 11.41
CA MET A 188 -1.25 0.49 10.57
C MET A 188 -0.08 0.33 9.59
N TRP A 189 0.14 -0.89 9.11
CA TRP A 189 1.15 -1.16 8.08
C TRP A 189 0.70 -0.63 6.72
N ASN A 190 1.52 0.19 6.10
CA ASN A 190 1.27 0.84 4.81
C ASN A 190 2.56 0.86 3.97
N THR A 191 2.36 1.08 2.67
CA THR A 191 3.42 1.28 1.69
C THR A 191 3.12 2.46 0.78
N ALA A 192 4.17 2.98 0.17
CA ALA A 192 4.13 3.96 -0.90
C ALA A 192 5.07 3.49 -2.02
N PHE A 193 4.52 3.34 -3.22
CA PHE A 193 5.29 3.16 -4.45
C PHE A 193 5.50 4.51 -5.13
N THR A 194 6.72 4.74 -5.62
CA THR A 194 7.06 5.95 -6.39
C THR A 194 7.58 5.61 -7.78
N ALA A 195 6.90 6.09 -8.82
CA ALA A 195 7.46 6.19 -10.17
C ALA A 195 8.02 7.61 -10.38
N MET A 196 9.10 7.76 -11.16
CA MET A 196 9.76 9.05 -11.37
C MET A 196 10.54 9.08 -12.68
N GLY A 197 10.88 10.28 -13.15
CA GLY A 197 11.65 10.50 -14.37
C GLY A 197 10.92 9.97 -15.62
N ASN A 198 11.69 9.48 -16.60
CA ASN A 198 11.15 8.93 -17.83
C ASN A 198 10.30 7.67 -17.58
N ASP A 199 10.71 6.84 -16.63
CA ASP A 199 9.94 5.68 -16.18
C ASP A 199 8.57 6.10 -15.60
N GLY A 200 8.51 7.24 -14.93
CA GLY A 200 7.29 7.77 -14.31
C GLY A 200 6.38 8.54 -15.24
N GLU A 201 6.87 9.03 -16.39
CA GLU A 201 6.15 9.96 -17.26
C GLU A 201 4.78 9.45 -17.69
N TRP A 202 4.72 8.23 -18.23
CA TRP A 202 3.45 7.64 -18.65
C TRP A 202 2.46 7.55 -17.49
N LEU A 203 2.93 7.14 -16.31
CA LEU A 203 2.09 6.99 -15.14
C LEU A 203 1.62 8.35 -14.62
N TYR A 204 2.52 9.34 -14.61
CA TYR A 204 2.21 10.71 -14.21
C TYR A 204 1.08 11.30 -15.05
N ASN A 205 1.17 11.16 -16.37
CA ASN A 205 0.13 11.64 -17.27
C ASN A 205 -1.21 10.91 -17.05
N LYS A 206 -1.20 9.59 -16.87
CA LYS A 206 -2.42 8.80 -16.59
C LYS A 206 -3.09 9.19 -15.28
N TYR A 207 -2.31 9.47 -14.24
CA TYR A 207 -2.88 9.98 -12.98
C TYR A 207 -3.39 11.42 -13.10
N GLN A 208 -2.78 12.27 -13.94
CA GLN A 208 -3.33 13.62 -14.22
C GLN A 208 -4.66 13.53 -14.98
N GLU A 209 -4.79 12.63 -15.95
CA GLU A 209 -6.06 12.36 -16.65
C GLU A 209 -7.13 11.84 -15.67
N TYR A 210 -6.79 10.90 -14.80
CA TYR A 210 -7.73 10.43 -13.78
C TYR A 210 -8.10 11.52 -12.78
N PHE A 211 -7.14 12.37 -12.38
CA PHE A 211 -7.41 13.53 -11.54
C PHE A 211 -8.34 14.54 -12.22
N PHE A 212 -8.19 14.73 -13.54
CA PHE A 212 -9.11 15.54 -14.33
C PHE A 212 -10.52 14.96 -14.29
N ASP A 213 -10.70 13.66 -14.51
CA ASP A 213 -12.01 13.01 -14.41
C ASP A 213 -12.64 13.21 -13.02
N LEU A 214 -11.86 13.03 -11.94
CA LEU A 214 -12.31 13.29 -10.57
C LEU A 214 -12.80 14.74 -10.41
N ASN A 215 -12.10 15.70 -11.02
CA ASN A 215 -12.45 17.11 -10.95
C ASN A 215 -13.71 17.48 -11.75
N THR A 216 -14.09 16.70 -12.77
CA THR A 216 -15.35 16.91 -13.49
C THR A 216 -16.57 16.57 -12.64
N GLU A 217 -16.40 15.69 -11.65
CA GLU A 217 -17.47 15.16 -10.79
C GLU A 217 -18.64 14.50 -11.53
N GLU A 218 -18.47 14.19 -12.80
CA GLU A 218 -19.50 13.57 -13.60
C GLU A 218 -19.75 12.14 -13.12
N LYS A 219 -20.96 11.86 -12.63
CA LYS A 219 -21.28 10.56 -12.04
C LYS A 219 -21.35 9.49 -13.12
N ARG A 220 -20.58 8.41 -12.95
CA ARG A 220 -20.52 7.29 -13.90
C ARG A 220 -20.61 5.96 -13.20
N LYS A 221 -21.39 5.04 -13.77
CA LYS A 221 -21.46 3.65 -13.29
C LYS A 221 -20.28 2.81 -13.77
N ASP A 222 -19.69 3.16 -14.92
CA ASP A 222 -18.49 2.51 -15.46
C ASP A 222 -17.41 3.56 -15.77
N GLN A 223 -16.73 4.00 -14.71
CA GLN A 223 -15.61 4.92 -14.84
C GLN A 223 -14.43 4.26 -15.54
N TYR A 224 -14.24 2.94 -15.39
CA TYR A 224 -13.12 2.27 -16.05
C TYR A 224 -13.28 2.23 -17.58
N GLN A 225 -14.48 1.96 -18.08
CA GLN A 225 -14.73 1.98 -19.51
C GLN A 225 -14.56 3.39 -20.07
N HIS A 226 -15.11 4.41 -19.42
CA HIS A 226 -14.89 5.81 -19.80
C HIS A 226 -13.39 6.17 -19.84
N PHE A 227 -12.63 5.76 -18.82
CA PHE A 227 -11.20 6.01 -18.77
C PHE A 227 -10.43 5.32 -19.91
N ILE A 228 -10.88 4.16 -20.39
CA ILE A 228 -10.32 3.53 -21.59
C ILE A 228 -10.65 4.33 -22.84
N ASP A 229 -11.90 4.76 -22.98
CA ASP A 229 -12.41 5.38 -24.20
C ASP A 229 -11.80 6.77 -24.41
N GLU A 230 -11.71 7.58 -23.35
CA GLU A 230 -11.17 8.94 -23.42
C GLU A 230 -9.64 8.99 -23.27
N HIS A 231 -9.08 8.11 -22.44
CA HIS A 231 -7.67 8.17 -22.02
C HIS A 231 -6.89 6.92 -22.39
N GLY A 232 -7.35 6.14 -23.37
CA GLY A 232 -6.62 4.98 -23.88
C GLY A 232 -5.28 5.36 -24.54
N PRO A 233 -4.23 4.51 -24.47
CA PRO A 233 -4.17 3.22 -23.79
C PRO A 233 -3.94 3.34 -22.28
N VAL A 234 -4.63 2.51 -21.49
CA VAL A 234 -4.54 2.48 -20.00
C VAL A 234 -3.45 1.56 -19.46
N SER A 235 -2.58 1.05 -20.33
CA SER A 235 -1.44 0.21 -19.96
C SER A 235 -0.25 0.39 -20.89
N ASN A 236 0.94 0.19 -20.34
CA ASN A 236 2.17 -0.07 -21.09
C ASN A 236 2.83 -1.39 -20.61
N ALA A 237 4.08 -1.63 -20.99
CA ALA A 237 4.81 -2.85 -20.61
C ALA A 237 4.92 -3.01 -19.08
N LYS A 238 5.23 -1.92 -18.36
CA LYS A 238 5.47 -1.92 -16.90
C LYS A 238 4.17 -1.67 -16.12
N TYR A 239 3.37 -0.68 -16.52
CA TYR A 239 2.23 -0.20 -15.74
C TYR A 239 0.88 -0.50 -16.38
N LYS A 240 -0.16 -0.59 -15.55
CA LYS A 240 -1.57 -0.47 -15.97
C LYS A 240 -2.39 0.15 -14.85
N LEU A 241 -3.27 1.07 -15.20
CA LEU A 241 -4.15 1.71 -14.24
C LEU A 241 -5.56 1.14 -14.37
N TYR A 242 -6.19 0.85 -13.24
CA TYR A 242 -7.60 0.56 -13.14
C TYR A 242 -8.24 1.57 -12.20
N VAL A 243 -9.33 2.17 -12.65
CA VAL A 243 -10.11 3.14 -11.87
C VAL A 243 -11.51 2.60 -11.63
N SER A 244 -12.11 2.99 -10.52
CA SER A 244 -13.47 2.62 -10.11
C SER A 244 -14.35 3.88 -10.05
N PRO A 245 -15.69 3.72 -10.16
CA PRO A 245 -16.47 2.47 -10.13
C PRO A 245 -16.56 1.69 -11.45
N ARG A 246 -17.00 0.42 -11.35
CA ARG A 246 -17.48 -0.45 -12.44
C ARG A 246 -18.96 -0.82 -12.22
N PRO A 247 -19.68 -1.28 -13.26
CA PRO A 247 -21.05 -1.77 -13.10
C PRO A 247 -21.13 -2.91 -12.09
N GLU A 248 -21.99 -2.76 -11.08
CA GLU A 248 -22.14 -3.71 -9.98
C GLU A 248 -22.55 -5.09 -10.50
N SER A 249 -21.63 -6.04 -10.39
CA SER A 249 -21.84 -7.45 -10.72
C SER A 249 -20.73 -8.30 -10.10
N SER A 250 -21.06 -9.49 -9.62
CA SER A 250 -20.06 -10.47 -9.16
C SER A 250 -19.05 -10.87 -10.25
N SER A 251 -19.40 -10.71 -11.53
CA SER A 251 -18.49 -10.89 -12.67
C SER A 251 -17.55 -9.69 -12.90
N ASN A 252 -17.86 -8.52 -12.34
CA ASN A 252 -17.16 -7.25 -12.54
C ASN A 252 -16.37 -6.82 -11.30
N VAL A 253 -15.68 -7.77 -10.65
CA VAL A 253 -14.77 -7.48 -9.54
C VAL A 253 -13.34 -7.41 -10.09
N THR A 254 -12.74 -6.23 -10.08
CA THR A 254 -11.43 -5.98 -10.72
C THR A 254 -10.36 -6.97 -10.28
N PHE A 255 -10.17 -7.16 -8.96
CA PHE A 255 -9.18 -8.10 -8.44
C PHE A 255 -9.52 -9.57 -8.71
N ALA A 256 -10.79 -9.96 -8.68
CA ALA A 256 -11.17 -11.33 -9.04
C ALA A 256 -10.87 -11.60 -10.53
N ASN A 257 -11.10 -10.62 -11.41
CA ASN A 257 -10.77 -10.73 -12.83
C ASN A 257 -9.26 -10.73 -13.09
N ILE A 258 -8.48 -9.99 -12.30
CA ILE A 258 -7.00 -10.08 -12.33
C ILE A 258 -6.55 -11.52 -11.99
N LEU A 259 -7.10 -12.12 -10.94
CA LEU A 259 -6.73 -13.47 -10.50
C LEU A 259 -7.15 -14.57 -11.49
N LYS A 260 -8.16 -14.35 -12.34
CA LYS A 260 -8.50 -15.28 -13.44
C LYS A 260 -7.39 -15.37 -14.50
N SER A 261 -6.52 -14.36 -14.60
CA SER A 261 -5.40 -14.35 -15.55
C SER A 261 -4.15 -15.05 -15.01
N VAL A 262 -4.19 -15.60 -13.79
CA VAL A 262 -3.09 -16.35 -13.19
C VAL A 262 -3.20 -17.82 -13.57
N LYS A 263 -2.07 -18.42 -13.98
CA LYS A 263 -1.91 -19.87 -14.11
C LYS A 263 -0.93 -20.37 -13.08
N CYS A 264 -1.11 -21.60 -12.61
CA CYS A 264 -0.28 -22.15 -11.54
C CYS A 264 1.01 -22.82 -12.04
N ASP A 265 1.11 -23.05 -13.34
CA ASP A 265 2.19 -23.79 -13.99
C ASP A 265 2.87 -22.98 -15.12
N GLY A 266 3.83 -23.63 -15.78
CA GLY A 266 4.53 -23.09 -16.95
C GLY A 266 5.69 -22.16 -16.63
N ASN A 267 6.04 -21.99 -15.35
CA ASN A 267 7.23 -21.26 -14.93
C ASN A 267 8.47 -22.14 -14.98
N SER A 268 9.63 -21.50 -15.08
CA SER A 268 10.94 -22.15 -15.10
C SER A 268 11.93 -21.53 -14.11
N THR A 269 11.67 -20.30 -13.69
CA THR A 269 12.57 -19.53 -12.80
C THR A 269 11.80 -18.73 -11.74
N GLY A 270 10.55 -18.36 -12.01
CA GLY A 270 9.62 -17.77 -11.05
C GLY A 270 8.84 -18.81 -10.26
N GLY A 271 8.03 -18.34 -9.31
CA GLY A 271 7.20 -19.20 -8.46
C GLY A 271 7.97 -19.83 -7.31
N THR A 272 7.52 -21.02 -6.87
CA THR A 272 8.16 -21.79 -5.80
C THR A 272 9.54 -22.31 -6.21
N ASN A 273 10.40 -22.53 -5.21
CA ASN A 273 11.76 -23.07 -5.40
C ASN A 273 11.78 -24.61 -5.48
N ASP A 274 10.62 -25.24 -5.72
CA ASP A 274 10.48 -26.68 -5.97
C ASP A 274 10.59 -26.96 -7.48
N LYS A 275 10.61 -28.23 -7.88
CA LYS A 275 10.78 -28.60 -9.31
C LYS A 275 9.58 -28.18 -10.16
N GLU A 276 8.46 -27.91 -9.51
CA GLU A 276 7.18 -27.58 -10.11
C GLU A 276 7.05 -26.08 -10.45
N HIS A 277 7.88 -25.21 -9.88
CA HIS A 277 7.88 -23.75 -10.11
C HIS A 277 6.46 -23.14 -10.06
N ARG A 278 5.69 -23.54 -9.04
CA ARG A 278 4.28 -23.16 -8.93
C ARG A 278 4.15 -21.67 -8.72
N THR A 279 3.23 -21.02 -9.44
CA THR A 279 3.00 -19.59 -9.28
C THR A 279 2.61 -19.26 -7.84
N ILE A 280 3.24 -18.24 -7.26
CA ILE A 280 2.93 -17.75 -5.92
C ILE A 280 2.02 -16.52 -6.02
N VAL A 281 0.95 -16.50 -5.23
CA VAL A 281 0.05 -15.35 -5.06
C VAL A 281 0.06 -14.92 -3.61
N ARG A 282 0.43 -13.66 -3.34
CA ARG A 282 0.43 -13.07 -1.99
C ARG A 282 -0.59 -11.94 -1.91
N VAL A 283 -1.37 -11.88 -0.83
CA VAL A 283 -2.39 -10.84 -0.63
C VAL A 283 -2.23 -10.18 0.73
N ALA A 284 -2.01 -8.87 0.77
CA ALA A 284 -2.09 -8.07 1.99
C ALA A 284 -3.24 -7.08 1.88
N ALA A 285 -4.24 -7.20 2.76
CA ALA A 285 -5.49 -6.46 2.63
C ALA A 285 -6.02 -5.91 3.97
N ALA A 286 -6.35 -4.62 3.99
CA ALA A 286 -7.03 -3.99 5.11
C ALA A 286 -8.40 -4.65 5.37
N GLN A 287 -9.13 -4.97 4.30
CA GLN A 287 -10.43 -5.64 4.38
C GLN A 287 -10.55 -6.71 3.31
N ILE A 288 -11.03 -7.89 3.72
CA ILE A 288 -11.53 -8.96 2.86
C ILE A 288 -12.96 -9.26 3.28
N ALA A 289 -13.92 -8.69 2.55
CA ALA A 289 -15.32 -8.69 2.95
C ALA A 289 -16.30 -9.20 1.88
N LYS A 290 -17.56 -9.44 2.30
CA LYS A 290 -18.67 -9.79 1.40
C LYS A 290 -18.70 -8.95 0.11
N GLY A 291 -19.28 -9.50 -0.96
CA GLY A 291 -19.29 -8.88 -2.29
C GLY A 291 -17.95 -9.10 -2.99
N GLY A 292 -17.23 -8.01 -3.29
CA GLY A 292 -15.95 -8.10 -4.01
C GLY A 292 -14.92 -9.01 -3.35
N GLY A 293 -14.77 -8.97 -2.02
CA GLY A 293 -13.85 -9.86 -1.32
C GLY A 293 -14.25 -11.33 -1.35
N ALA A 294 -15.54 -11.66 -1.46
CA ALA A 294 -15.98 -13.03 -1.66
C ALA A 294 -15.63 -13.57 -3.06
N ALA A 295 -15.75 -12.73 -4.09
CA ALA A 295 -15.31 -13.09 -5.44
C ALA A 295 -13.78 -13.28 -5.50
N VAL A 296 -13.02 -12.46 -4.77
CA VAL A 296 -11.56 -12.61 -4.66
C VAL A 296 -11.20 -13.88 -3.90
N ALA A 297 -11.79 -14.14 -2.73
CA ALA A 297 -11.56 -15.37 -1.97
C ALA A 297 -11.87 -16.63 -2.79
N ALA A 298 -12.93 -16.61 -3.61
CA ALA A 298 -13.24 -17.73 -4.50
C ALA A 298 -12.15 -17.98 -5.55
N GLN A 299 -11.51 -16.92 -6.06
CA GLN A 299 -10.38 -17.06 -6.98
C GLN A 299 -9.11 -17.51 -6.28
N LEU A 300 -8.85 -17.06 -5.06
CA LEU A 300 -7.72 -17.53 -4.25
C LEU A 300 -7.84 -19.03 -3.94
N TRP A 301 -9.03 -19.48 -3.53
CA TRP A 301 -9.34 -20.90 -3.35
C TRP A 301 -9.14 -21.71 -4.64
N ARG A 302 -9.66 -21.20 -5.78
CA ARG A 302 -9.46 -21.83 -7.09
C ARG A 302 -7.98 -22.01 -7.41
N LEU A 303 -7.19 -20.94 -7.26
CA LEU A 303 -5.76 -20.95 -7.58
C LEU A 303 -4.99 -21.92 -6.69
N ASP A 304 -5.27 -21.95 -5.39
CA ASP A 304 -4.69 -22.95 -4.49
C ASP A 304 -5.01 -24.37 -4.97
N ASN A 305 -6.28 -24.66 -5.27
CA ASN A 305 -6.72 -25.99 -5.69
C ASN A 305 -6.15 -26.41 -7.07
N GLU A 306 -5.79 -25.44 -7.92
CA GLU A 306 -5.08 -25.66 -9.19
C GLU A 306 -3.55 -25.83 -9.02
N GLY A 307 -3.00 -25.54 -7.84
CA GLY A 307 -1.60 -25.79 -7.47
C GLY A 307 -0.76 -24.57 -7.21
N CYS A 308 -1.31 -23.35 -7.33
CA CYS A 308 -0.61 -22.15 -6.95
C CYS A 308 -0.33 -22.15 -5.44
N TYR A 309 0.74 -21.50 -5.01
CA TYR A 309 0.96 -21.24 -3.59
C TYR A 309 0.28 -19.91 -3.22
N VAL A 310 -0.69 -19.94 -2.32
CA VAL A 310 -1.48 -18.76 -1.93
C VAL A 310 -1.23 -18.38 -0.47
N ASP A 311 -0.83 -17.13 -0.22
CA ASP A 311 -0.49 -16.60 1.11
C ASP A 311 -1.20 -15.26 1.36
N VAL A 312 -2.01 -15.19 2.41
CA VAL A 312 -2.92 -14.07 2.68
C VAL A 312 -2.65 -13.53 4.08
N VAL A 313 -2.52 -12.21 4.20
CA VAL A 313 -2.54 -11.50 5.47
C VAL A 313 -3.60 -10.39 5.44
N GLY A 314 -4.46 -10.35 6.45
CA GLY A 314 -5.57 -9.38 6.52
C GLY A 314 -5.77 -8.76 7.89
N THR A 315 -6.30 -7.54 7.94
CA THR A 315 -6.76 -6.93 9.20
C THR A 315 -8.17 -7.33 9.54
N ASP A 316 -9.09 -7.14 8.59
CA ASP A 316 -10.50 -7.48 8.75
C ASP A 316 -10.88 -8.52 7.69
N VAL A 317 -10.86 -9.81 8.07
CA VAL A 317 -11.31 -10.91 7.22
C VAL A 317 -12.72 -11.31 7.65
N SER A 318 -13.71 -10.84 6.89
CA SER A 318 -15.09 -10.75 7.37
C SER A 318 -15.80 -12.11 7.53
N GLN A 319 -16.77 -12.07 8.46
CA GLN A 319 -17.92 -12.96 8.70
C GLN A 319 -17.61 -14.26 9.40
N ALA A 320 -17.92 -14.30 10.70
CA ALA A 320 -18.01 -15.44 11.63
C ALA A 320 -16.86 -16.47 11.55
N LYS A 321 -16.46 -17.08 12.66
CA LYS A 321 -15.45 -18.16 12.62
C LYS A 321 -15.79 -19.27 11.59
N ASP A 322 -17.10 -19.45 11.34
CA ASP A 322 -17.67 -20.45 10.42
C ASP A 322 -18.38 -19.82 9.19
N GLY A 323 -18.15 -18.54 8.89
CA GLY A 323 -18.77 -17.89 7.73
C GLY A 323 -18.13 -18.31 6.40
N PRO A 324 -18.76 -18.01 5.25
CA PRO A 324 -18.34 -18.54 3.94
C PRO A 324 -16.93 -18.11 3.49
N LEU A 325 -16.37 -17.06 4.11
CA LEU A 325 -14.98 -16.64 3.90
C LEU A 325 -14.06 -17.34 4.91
N ARG A 326 -14.12 -16.94 6.18
CA ARG A 326 -13.22 -17.39 7.25
C ARG A 326 -13.39 -18.86 7.66
N GLY A 327 -14.57 -19.44 7.52
CA GLY A 327 -14.84 -20.86 7.73
C GLY A 327 -14.92 -21.69 6.45
N GLY A 328 -14.89 -21.03 5.29
CA GLY A 328 -15.03 -21.66 3.97
C GLY A 328 -13.79 -21.40 3.10
N LEU A 329 -13.90 -20.47 2.16
CA LEU A 329 -12.94 -20.25 1.08
C LEU A 329 -11.50 -19.94 1.53
N LEU A 330 -11.32 -19.40 2.74
CA LEU A 330 -10.02 -18.99 3.30
C LEU A 330 -9.56 -19.87 4.47
N ARG A 331 -10.24 -20.99 4.75
CA ARG A 331 -9.88 -21.93 5.82
C ARG A 331 -10.07 -23.40 5.42
N ALA A 332 -10.43 -23.69 4.19
CA ALA A 332 -10.85 -25.04 3.83
C ALA A 332 -9.63 -26.00 3.80
N PRO A 333 -9.57 -27.03 4.67
CA PRO A 333 -8.51 -28.04 4.63
C PRO A 333 -8.79 -29.12 3.56
N THR A 334 -9.76 -28.88 2.68
CA THR A 334 -10.36 -29.90 1.79
C THR A 334 -9.86 -29.82 0.35
N GLY A 335 -8.86 -28.99 0.06
CA GLY A 335 -8.25 -28.84 -1.27
C GLY A 335 -7.04 -29.73 -1.47
N LYS A 336 -6.69 -30.02 -2.74
CA LYS A 336 -5.52 -30.85 -3.10
C LYS A 336 -4.21 -30.35 -2.49
N PHE A 337 -4.10 -29.04 -2.27
CA PHE A 337 -2.90 -28.37 -1.77
C PHE A 337 -3.05 -27.83 -0.34
N HIS A 338 -4.05 -28.34 0.40
CA HIS A 338 -4.31 -27.96 1.78
C HIS A 338 -4.70 -26.49 1.99
N GLY A 339 -5.26 -25.80 0.98
CA GLY A 339 -5.89 -24.49 1.11
C GLY A 339 -4.93 -23.30 1.21
N PRO A 340 -5.41 -22.06 0.96
CA PRO A 340 -4.62 -20.85 1.17
C PRO A 340 -4.06 -20.75 2.59
N GLU A 341 -2.81 -20.30 2.71
CA GLU A 341 -2.21 -19.93 4.00
C GLU A 341 -2.75 -18.56 4.40
N VAL A 342 -3.40 -18.44 5.56
CA VAL A 342 -4.08 -17.20 5.98
C VAL A 342 -3.68 -16.78 7.38
N ARG A 343 -3.25 -15.53 7.49
CA ARG A 343 -3.03 -14.82 8.76
C ARG A 343 -3.91 -13.61 8.91
N GLU A 344 -4.34 -13.34 10.13
CA GLU A 344 -5.17 -12.19 10.45
C GLU A 344 -4.62 -11.47 11.69
N PHE A 345 -4.73 -10.15 11.70
CA PHE A 345 -4.43 -9.37 12.89
C PHE A 345 -5.57 -9.52 13.92
N SER A 346 -5.22 -9.63 15.20
CA SER A 346 -6.22 -9.53 16.26
C SER A 346 -6.68 -8.09 16.45
N THR A 347 -7.81 -7.88 17.15
CA THR A 347 -8.32 -6.53 17.46
C THR A 347 -7.37 -5.71 18.33
N ASN A 348 -6.40 -6.34 18.98
CA ASN A 348 -5.41 -5.69 19.84
C ASN A 348 -4.11 -5.36 19.09
N GLN A 349 -4.00 -5.70 17.80
CA GLN A 349 -2.81 -5.45 17.00
C GLN A 349 -2.98 -4.28 16.03
N CYS A 350 -1.86 -3.63 15.74
CA CYS A 350 -1.77 -2.65 14.66
C CYS A 350 -1.87 -3.39 13.33
N GLY A 351 -3.07 -3.40 12.74
CA GLY A 351 -3.36 -4.15 11.52
C GLY A 351 -2.62 -3.63 10.29
N THR A 352 -2.66 -4.40 9.20
CA THR A 352 -2.29 -3.92 7.87
C THR A 352 -3.37 -3.04 7.25
N HIS A 353 -2.98 -1.94 6.64
CA HIS A 353 -3.84 -1.12 5.81
C HIS A 353 -3.47 -1.29 4.33
N GLU A 354 -2.87 -2.41 3.94
CA GLU A 354 -2.51 -2.67 2.55
C GLU A 354 -3.68 -2.99 1.63
N LYS A 355 -3.43 -2.87 0.33
CA LYS A 355 -4.34 -3.24 -0.77
C LYS A 355 -3.56 -3.92 -1.88
N ASN A 356 -2.74 -4.89 -1.50
CA ASN A 356 -1.72 -5.46 -2.37
C ASN A 356 -2.04 -6.89 -2.79
N ILE A 357 -1.84 -7.18 -4.08
CA ILE A 357 -1.72 -8.55 -4.60
C ILE A 357 -0.38 -8.66 -5.32
N LEU A 358 0.45 -9.63 -4.93
CA LEU A 358 1.72 -9.93 -5.57
C LEU A 358 1.61 -11.27 -6.29
N ILE A 359 2.11 -11.34 -7.52
CA ILE A 359 2.17 -12.56 -8.31
C ILE A 359 3.62 -12.79 -8.74
N ASP A 360 4.11 -13.98 -8.45
CA ASP A 360 5.42 -14.47 -8.81
C ASP A 360 5.25 -15.77 -9.59
N GLY A 361 5.34 -15.67 -10.92
CA GLY A 361 5.07 -16.78 -11.84
C GLY A 361 4.21 -16.35 -13.02
N ASN A 362 3.26 -17.21 -13.41
CA ASN A 362 2.55 -17.08 -14.68
C ASN A 362 1.34 -16.14 -14.55
N TYR A 363 1.43 -14.99 -15.23
CA TYR A 363 0.39 -13.98 -15.27
C TYR A 363 0.11 -13.56 -16.71
N ALA A 364 -1.19 -13.52 -17.07
CA ALA A 364 -1.67 -13.12 -18.39
C ALA A 364 -0.98 -13.88 -19.54
N GLY A 365 -0.71 -15.18 -19.33
CA GLY A 365 -0.09 -16.06 -20.32
C GLY A 365 1.42 -15.91 -20.46
N LYS A 366 2.07 -15.08 -19.63
CA LYS A 366 3.52 -14.93 -19.59
C LYS A 366 4.06 -15.62 -18.33
N PRO A 367 4.99 -16.60 -18.46
CA PRO A 367 5.61 -17.23 -17.31
C PRO A 367 6.63 -16.31 -16.63
N ASP A 368 7.06 -16.70 -15.43
CA ASP A 368 8.21 -16.11 -14.72
C ASP A 368 8.09 -14.59 -14.47
N GLN A 369 6.87 -14.05 -14.37
CA GLN A 369 6.65 -12.64 -14.10
C GLN A 369 6.69 -12.32 -12.62
N LYS A 370 7.16 -11.11 -12.30
CA LYS A 370 7.03 -10.47 -10.99
C LYS A 370 6.07 -9.30 -11.11
N VAL A 371 4.87 -9.44 -10.54
CA VAL A 371 3.77 -8.48 -10.70
C VAL A 371 3.29 -8.00 -9.35
N VAL A 372 3.17 -6.69 -9.20
CA VAL A 372 2.57 -6.02 -8.04
C VAL A 372 1.27 -5.36 -8.48
N PHE A 373 0.22 -5.55 -7.70
CA PHE A 373 -0.95 -4.70 -7.71
C PHE A 373 -1.01 -3.97 -6.37
N THR A 374 -1.15 -2.66 -6.41
CA THR A 374 -1.29 -1.80 -5.22
C THR A 374 -2.26 -0.66 -5.51
N GLY A 375 -2.66 0.12 -4.51
CA GLY A 375 -3.59 1.22 -4.70
C GLY A 375 -4.39 1.53 -3.46
N SER A 376 -5.62 1.99 -3.66
CA SER A 376 -6.54 2.31 -2.57
C SER A 376 -7.66 1.29 -2.37
N HIS A 377 -7.84 0.38 -3.32
CA HIS A 377 -9.02 -0.47 -3.45
C HIS A 377 -9.06 -1.63 -2.43
N ASN A 378 -9.99 -1.59 -1.49
CA ASN A 378 -10.23 -2.68 -0.54
C ASN A 378 -10.87 -3.91 -1.22
N LEU A 379 -10.74 -5.10 -0.64
CA LEU A 379 -11.40 -6.31 -1.15
C LEU A 379 -12.81 -6.44 -0.54
N ASN A 380 -13.72 -5.54 -0.92
CA ASN A 380 -15.08 -5.48 -0.38
C ASN A 380 -16.11 -5.13 -1.47
N ARG A 381 -17.39 -4.98 -1.08
CA ARG A 381 -18.46 -4.57 -2.00
C ARG A 381 -18.31 -3.14 -2.53
N LYS A 382 -17.75 -2.21 -1.74
CA LYS A 382 -17.77 -0.78 -2.06
C LYS A 382 -16.71 -0.36 -3.06
N SER A 383 -15.48 -0.81 -2.89
CA SER A 383 -14.37 -0.40 -3.76
C SER A 383 -14.56 -0.66 -5.26
N PRO A 384 -15.04 -1.83 -5.73
CA PRO A 384 -15.13 -2.05 -7.17
C PRO A 384 -16.26 -1.28 -7.85
N TRP A 385 -17.34 -0.95 -7.12
CA TRP A 385 -18.60 -0.54 -7.74
C TRP A 385 -19.12 0.83 -7.28
N HIS A 386 -18.62 1.37 -6.17
CA HIS A 386 -19.22 2.55 -5.53
C HIS A 386 -18.21 3.64 -5.16
N ASN A 387 -16.96 3.28 -4.91
CA ASN A 387 -15.92 4.25 -4.56
C ASN A 387 -15.24 4.82 -5.80
N ASP A 388 -14.68 6.01 -5.65
CA ASP A 388 -13.54 6.39 -6.46
C ASP A 388 -12.31 5.70 -5.88
N ASP A 389 -11.80 4.70 -6.57
CA ASP A 389 -10.64 3.91 -6.14
C ASP A 389 -9.73 3.69 -7.34
N VAL A 390 -8.44 3.49 -7.07
CA VAL A 390 -7.44 3.15 -8.08
C VAL A 390 -6.70 1.88 -7.72
N ILE A 391 -6.38 1.08 -8.73
CA ILE A 391 -5.46 -0.06 -8.68
C ILE A 391 -4.38 0.16 -9.74
N LEU A 392 -3.14 0.13 -9.31
CA LEU A 392 -1.95 0.18 -10.14
C LEU A 392 -1.34 -1.21 -10.26
N ARG A 393 -1.21 -1.73 -11.49
CA ARG A 393 -0.38 -2.90 -11.80
C ARG A 393 1.03 -2.42 -12.15
N ILE A 394 2.04 -3.14 -11.66
CA ILE A 394 3.46 -2.93 -11.92
C ILE A 394 4.08 -4.29 -12.26
N ILE A 395 4.69 -4.43 -13.43
CA ILE A 395 5.57 -5.56 -13.76
C ILE A 395 7.00 -5.09 -13.64
N ASP A 396 7.64 -5.44 -12.54
CA ASP A 396 9.02 -5.07 -12.23
C ASP A 396 9.52 -5.95 -11.08
N ALA A 397 10.65 -6.62 -11.27
CA ALA A 397 11.20 -7.55 -10.29
C ALA A 397 11.67 -6.83 -9.02
N ASP A 398 12.34 -5.69 -9.14
CA ASP A 398 12.87 -4.95 -7.99
C ASP A 398 11.73 -4.37 -7.15
N VAL A 399 10.67 -3.89 -7.81
CA VAL A 399 9.45 -3.45 -7.12
C VAL A 399 8.82 -4.63 -6.38
N HIS A 400 8.63 -5.76 -7.06
CA HIS A 400 8.03 -6.95 -6.45
C HIS A 400 8.81 -7.43 -5.23
N GLU A 401 10.14 -7.45 -5.29
CA GLU A 401 10.97 -7.86 -4.16
C GLU A 401 10.77 -6.96 -2.93
N LYS A 402 10.69 -5.64 -3.09
CA LYS A 402 10.39 -4.73 -1.96
C LYS A 402 9.01 -4.95 -1.37
N PHE A 403 7.99 -5.14 -2.19
CA PHE A 403 6.64 -5.46 -1.72
C PHE A 403 6.59 -6.84 -1.04
N LYS A 404 7.36 -7.82 -1.52
CA LYS A 404 7.47 -9.16 -0.94
C LYS A 404 8.14 -9.11 0.43
N ASP A 405 9.24 -8.39 0.56
CA ASP A 405 9.94 -8.21 1.84
C ASP A 405 9.01 -7.58 2.88
N HIS A 406 8.29 -6.53 2.48
CA HIS A 406 7.31 -5.89 3.36
C HIS A 406 6.12 -6.80 3.69
N PHE A 407 5.61 -7.58 2.72
CA PHE A 407 4.58 -8.59 2.97
C PHE A 407 5.01 -9.56 4.07
N PHE A 408 6.26 -10.02 4.06
CA PHE A 408 6.75 -10.93 5.09
C PHE A 408 6.89 -10.27 6.47
N LYS A 409 7.22 -8.96 6.54
CA LYS A 409 7.15 -8.20 7.81
C LYS A 409 5.72 -8.17 8.36
N ILE A 410 4.74 -7.80 7.53
CA ILE A 410 3.32 -7.78 7.92
C ILE A 410 2.86 -9.17 8.37
N ARG A 411 3.18 -10.21 7.59
CA ARG A 411 2.81 -11.60 7.86
C ARG A 411 3.41 -12.10 9.18
N ALA A 412 4.63 -11.69 9.52
CA ALA A 412 5.27 -12.02 10.79
C ALA A 412 4.59 -11.30 11.98
N ALA A 413 4.07 -10.09 11.78
CA ALA A 413 3.38 -9.33 12.81
C ALA A 413 1.95 -9.82 13.10
N ALA A 414 1.26 -10.44 12.13
CA ALA A 414 -0.09 -10.96 12.33
C ALA A 414 -0.10 -12.17 13.30
N ALA A 415 -0.87 -12.09 14.39
CA ALA A 415 -0.89 -13.10 15.44
C ALA A 415 -1.78 -14.31 15.12
N VAL A 416 -2.91 -14.12 14.43
CA VAL A 416 -3.85 -15.21 14.21
C VAL A 416 -3.48 -15.99 12.96
N THR A 417 -3.25 -17.28 13.12
CA THR A 417 -3.01 -18.17 11.99
C THR A 417 -4.17 -19.16 11.86
N TRP A 418 -4.88 -19.11 10.73
CA TRP A 418 -6.11 -19.90 10.49
C TRP A 418 -5.81 -21.32 10.01
N GLN A 419 -4.69 -21.45 9.32
CA GLN A 419 -4.28 -22.65 8.61
C GLN A 419 -2.77 -22.58 8.50
N THR A 420 -2.10 -23.61 8.96
CA THR A 420 -0.79 -23.95 8.41
C THR A 420 -0.77 -25.46 8.24
N SER A 421 -0.18 -25.91 7.15
CA SER A 421 0.37 -27.26 7.10
C SER A 421 1.68 -27.37 7.91
N LYS A 422 2.11 -26.31 8.64
CA LYS A 422 3.54 -26.07 8.97
C LYS A 422 3.91 -25.43 10.32
N TYR A 423 2.98 -24.95 11.16
CA TYR A 423 3.27 -24.31 12.46
C TYR A 423 2.10 -24.43 13.45
N GLU A 424 2.43 -24.50 14.74
CA GLU A 424 1.47 -24.46 15.85
C GLU A 424 0.65 -23.16 15.82
N THR A 425 -0.65 -23.30 16.06
CA THR A 425 -1.58 -22.17 16.20
C THR A 425 -1.30 -21.47 17.53
N THR A 426 -0.86 -20.22 17.50
CA THR A 426 -0.77 -19.38 18.70
C THR A 426 -2.08 -18.63 18.93
N ASP A 427 -2.54 -18.56 20.18
CA ASP A 427 -3.75 -17.82 20.54
C ASP A 427 -3.46 -16.31 20.54
N PRO A 428 -4.24 -15.48 19.80
CA PRO A 428 -4.09 -14.03 19.82
C PRO A 428 -4.21 -13.37 21.20
N ASP A 429 -4.84 -14.02 22.18
CA ASP A 429 -4.98 -13.48 23.54
C ASP A 429 -3.68 -13.55 24.36
N ASP A 430 -2.67 -14.30 23.90
CA ASP A 430 -1.37 -14.43 24.56
C ASP A 430 -0.43 -13.23 24.31
N PHE A 431 -0.80 -12.32 23.41
CA PHE A 431 0.03 -11.18 23.07
C PHE A 431 -0.62 -9.83 23.43
N LYS A 432 0.04 -9.09 24.33
CA LYS A 432 -0.33 -7.71 24.63
C LYS A 432 0.44 -6.76 23.71
N PHE A 433 -0.28 -6.04 22.86
CA PHE A 433 0.26 -4.93 22.06
C PHE A 433 -0.53 -3.65 22.37
N ASN A 434 0.16 -2.52 22.47
CA ASN A 434 -0.47 -1.21 22.69
C ASN A 434 -0.38 -0.40 21.39
N CYS A 435 -1.52 -0.25 20.72
CA CYS A 435 -1.79 0.72 19.65
C CYS A 435 -2.72 1.83 20.20
#